data_AF-A0A7K2NJC2-F1
#
_entry.id   AF-A0A7K2NJC2-F1
#
_cell.length_a   1.000
_cell.length_b   1.000
_cell.length_c   1.000
_cell.angle_alpha   90.00
_cell.angle_beta   90.00
_cell.angle_gamma   90.00
#
_symmetry.space_group_name_H-M   'P 1'
#
loop_
_entity.id
_entity.type
_entity.pdbx_description
1 polymer ?
#
loop_
_entity_poly.entity_id
_entity_poly.type
_entity_poly.pdbx_seq_one_letter_code
_entity_poly.pdbx_strand_id
1 'polypeptide(L)'
;MYDVLLAAEKHSQKTTHLGERLLWVLVLVALVAAVYWLMWRAWRKRAARQSDLPELPAIPERTGPPLAELTGRYLGSTTAGDWLDRIAARGLGTRSLAEVELSEAGLAVHRPGAADFFVPAAALRGARLDKGIAGKVVPEGGLLVVTWQHGDRTIDSGFRSEHPADHPAWVEAIENLNTAREGAR
;
A
#
# COMPACT_ATOMS: atom_id res chain seq x y z
N MET A 1 -19.41 42.40 -73.18
CA MET A 1 -19.69 40.98 -73.49
C MET A 1 -18.56 40.19 -72.84
N TYR A 2 -18.84 39.56 -71.68
CA TYR A 2 -18.21 38.38 -71.04
C TYR A 2 -16.66 38.29 -71.10
N ASP A 3 -15.88 38.28 -70.03
CA ASP A 3 -16.07 37.61 -68.75
C ASP A 3 -15.33 38.36 -67.62
N VAL A 4 -16.11 38.84 -66.65
CA VAL A 4 -15.77 38.58 -65.26
C VAL A 4 -15.71 37.06 -65.14
N LEU A 5 -14.59 36.50 -64.69
CA LEU A 5 -14.53 35.44 -63.68
C LEU A 5 -13.10 34.89 -63.59
N LEU A 6 -12.59 34.90 -62.36
CA LEU A 6 -11.53 33.99 -61.90
C LEU A 6 -10.12 34.26 -62.44
N ALA A 7 -9.65 35.51 -62.33
CA ALA A 7 -8.30 35.67 -61.78
C ALA A 7 -8.39 35.25 -60.30
N ALA A 8 -8.44 33.93 -60.08
CA ALA A 8 -8.31 33.34 -58.77
C ALA A 8 -6.98 33.85 -58.23
N GLU A 9 -7.05 34.83 -57.32
CA GLU A 9 -5.96 35.11 -56.42
C GLU A 9 -5.61 33.76 -55.80
N LYS A 10 -4.54 33.14 -56.32
CA LYS A 10 -3.87 32.07 -55.60
C LYS A 10 -3.33 32.78 -54.38
N HIS A 11 -4.15 32.77 -53.32
CA HIS A 11 -3.76 33.03 -51.95
C HIS A 11 -2.72 31.95 -51.64
N SER A 12 -1.50 32.17 -52.11
CA SER A 12 -0.33 31.40 -51.77
C SER A 12 -0.13 31.71 -50.30
N GLN A 13 -0.72 30.86 -49.44
CA GLN A 13 -0.47 30.91 -48.01
C GLN A 13 1.04 30.95 -47.87
N LYS A 14 1.56 32.08 -47.38
CA LYS A 14 2.98 32.23 -47.09
C LYS A 14 3.37 30.99 -46.30
N THR A 15 4.28 30.18 -46.84
CA THR A 15 4.77 28.93 -46.24
C THR A 15 5.68 29.20 -45.04
N THR A 16 5.44 30.29 -44.31
CA THR A 16 5.75 30.36 -42.89
C THR A 16 4.77 29.36 -42.28
N HIS A 17 5.20 28.20 -41.81
CA HIS A 17 5.77 28.05 -40.50
C HIS A 17 6.39 26.65 -40.41
N LEU A 18 7.02 26.10 -41.45
CA LEU A 18 7.56 24.72 -41.39
C LEU A 18 8.57 24.58 -40.23
N GLY A 19 9.44 25.57 -40.05
CA GLY A 19 10.37 25.64 -38.90
C GLY A 19 9.66 25.81 -37.55
N GLU A 20 8.61 26.62 -37.47
CA GLU A 20 7.85 26.81 -36.22
C GLU A 20 6.99 25.58 -35.88
N ARG A 21 6.40 24.91 -36.89
CA ARG A 21 5.73 23.62 -36.73
C ARG A 21 6.71 22.54 -36.27
N LEU A 22 7.91 22.48 -36.86
CA LEU A 22 8.96 21.57 -36.41
C LEU A 22 9.40 21.88 -34.98
N LEU A 23 9.52 23.16 -34.61
CA LEU A 23 9.81 23.58 -33.24
C LEU A 23 8.71 23.10 -32.28
N TRP A 24 7.43 23.32 -32.60
CA TRP A 24 6.31 22.83 -31.78
C TRP A 24 6.26 21.30 -31.67
N VAL A 25 6.57 20.59 -32.76
CA VAL A 25 6.68 19.13 -32.75
C VAL A 25 7.83 18.66 -31.86
N LEU A 26 9.01 19.29 -31.94
CA LEU A 26 10.15 18.97 -31.08
C LEU A 26 9.86 19.24 -29.60
N VAL A 27 9.20 20.37 -29.30
CA VAL A 27 8.75 20.70 -27.94
C VAL A 27 7.76 19.66 -27.44
N LEU A 28 6.78 19.26 -28.26
CA LEU A 28 5.82 18.22 -27.90
C LEU A 28 6.51 16.87 -27.64
N VAL A 29 7.42 16.45 -28.51
CA VAL A 29 8.19 15.20 -28.34
C VAL A 29 9.03 15.26 -27.06
N ALA A 30 9.71 16.38 -26.79
CA ALA A 30 10.48 16.57 -25.58
C ALA A 30 9.60 16.53 -24.32
N LEU A 31 8.41 17.14 -24.35
CA LEU A 31 7.44 17.09 -23.27
C LEU A 31 6.95 15.66 -23.02
N VAL A 32 6.59 14.92 -24.08
CA VAL A 32 6.18 13.51 -23.98
C VAL A 32 7.31 12.66 -23.39
N ALA A 33 8.54 12.82 -23.87
CA ALA A 33 9.71 12.12 -23.33
C ALA A 33 9.96 12.46 -21.86
N ALA A 34 9.80 13.72 -21.46
CA ALA A 34 9.91 14.15 -20.06
C ALA A 34 8.84 13.51 -19.17
N VAL A 35 7.58 13.43 -19.64
CA VAL A 35 6.50 12.74 -18.91
C VAL A 35 6.83 11.25 -18.73
N TYR A 36 7.24 10.55 -19.80
CA TYR A 36 7.65 9.15 -19.70
C TYR A 36 8.85 8.95 -18.76
N TRP A 37 9.82 9.86 -18.79
CA TRP A 37 10.97 9.81 -17.89
C TRP A 37 10.56 10.02 -16.43
N LEU A 38 9.64 10.95 -16.14
CA LEU A 38 9.10 11.16 -14.80
C LEU A 38 8.30 9.94 -14.31
N MET A 39 7.49 9.33 -15.17
CA MET A 39 6.78 8.09 -14.85
C MET A 39 7.75 6.96 -14.52
N TRP A 40 8.77 6.76 -15.37
CA TRP A 40 9.81 5.75 -15.15
C TRP A 40 10.57 5.98 -13.83
N ARG A 41 10.95 7.24 -13.55
CA ARG A 41 11.62 7.62 -12.29
C ARG A 41 10.72 7.36 -11.08
N ALA A 42 9.43 7.67 -11.17
CA ALA A 42 8.46 7.41 -10.10
C ALA A 42 8.30 5.90 -9.84
N TRP A 43 8.21 5.09 -10.89
CA TRP A 43 8.13 3.63 -10.78
C TRP A 43 9.40 3.02 -10.18
N ARG A 44 10.57 3.49 -10.60
CA ARG A 44 11.85 3.01 -10.06
C ARG A 44 12.02 3.37 -8.58
N LYS A 45 11.60 4.58 -8.18
CA LYS A 45 11.53 4.96 -6.77
C LYS A 45 10.55 4.09 -5.98
N ARG A 46 9.38 3.76 -6.53
CA ARG A 46 8.41 2.88 -5.86
C ARG A 46 8.97 1.48 -5.67
N ALA A 47 9.63 0.91 -6.67
CA ALA A 47 10.27 -0.40 -6.59
C ALA A 47 11.40 -0.42 -5.53
N ALA A 48 12.23 0.61 -5.47
CA ALA A 48 13.30 0.74 -4.49
C ALA A 48 12.78 0.90 -3.04
N ARG A 49 11.58 1.45 -2.84
CA ARG A 49 11.03 1.65 -1.48
C ARG A 49 10.73 0.35 -0.72
N GLN A 50 10.67 -0.78 -1.43
CA GLN A 50 10.27 -2.07 -0.85
C GLN A 50 11.45 -3.03 -0.62
N SER A 51 12.64 -2.77 -1.18
CA SER A 51 13.82 -3.66 -1.03
C SER A 51 14.44 -3.62 0.36
N ASP A 52 14.25 -2.52 1.07
CA ASP A 52 15.03 -2.21 2.29
C ASP A 52 14.36 -2.73 3.57
N LEU A 53 13.30 -3.53 3.43
CA LEU A 53 12.58 -4.06 4.58
C LEU A 53 13.45 -5.12 5.29
N PRO A 54 13.75 -4.94 6.60
CA PRO A 54 14.52 -5.92 7.34
C PRO A 54 13.76 -7.25 7.41
N GLU A 55 14.48 -8.32 7.77
CA GLU A 55 13.87 -9.62 7.97
C GLU A 55 12.82 -9.57 9.08
N LEU A 56 11.74 -10.32 8.91
CA LEU A 56 10.65 -10.34 9.87
C LEU A 56 11.10 -11.13 11.12
N PRO A 57 10.79 -10.65 12.33
CA PRO A 57 11.04 -11.42 13.54
C PRO A 57 10.35 -12.79 13.44
N ALA A 58 11.08 -13.85 13.81
CA ALA A 58 10.50 -15.17 13.98
C ALA A 58 9.59 -15.19 15.22
N ILE A 59 8.58 -16.06 15.19
CA ILE A 59 7.69 -16.26 16.33
C ILE A 59 8.51 -16.89 17.47
N PRO A 60 8.56 -16.27 18.67
CA PRO A 60 9.28 -16.82 19.81
C PRO A 60 8.67 -18.16 20.25
N GLU A 61 9.50 -19.07 20.79
CA GLU A 61 9.01 -20.35 21.34
C GLU A 61 8.04 -20.19 22.52
N ARG A 62 8.07 -19.03 23.19
CA ARG A 62 7.20 -18.70 24.32
C ARG A 62 6.64 -17.29 24.15
N THR A 63 5.37 -17.19 23.82
CA THR A 63 4.60 -15.93 23.70
C THR A 63 3.86 -15.58 24.99
N GLY A 64 3.62 -16.56 25.87
CA GLY A 64 2.77 -16.43 27.04
C GLY A 64 1.35 -16.93 26.78
N PRO A 65 0.40 -16.75 27.71
CA PRO A 65 -0.99 -17.07 27.45
C PRO A 65 -1.60 -16.13 26.39
N PRO A 66 -2.47 -16.64 25.51
CA PRO A 66 -3.14 -15.82 24.50
C PRO A 66 -4.13 -14.86 25.17
N LEU A 67 -4.03 -13.58 24.80
CA LEU A 67 -4.97 -12.51 25.16
C LEU A 67 -6.17 -12.49 24.21
N ALA A 68 -5.94 -12.80 22.93
CA ALA A 68 -6.96 -12.92 21.91
C ALA A 68 -6.49 -13.85 20.78
N GLU A 69 -7.43 -14.59 20.20
CA GLU A 69 -7.19 -15.51 19.07
C GLU A 69 -8.20 -15.26 17.95
N LEU A 70 -7.75 -15.39 16.71
CA LEU A 70 -8.54 -15.13 15.52
C LEU A 70 -8.11 -16.04 14.39
N THR A 71 -9.10 -16.65 13.74
CA THR A 71 -8.94 -17.37 12.47
C THR A 71 -9.58 -16.57 11.34
N GLY A 72 -8.96 -16.59 10.17
CA GLY A 72 -9.53 -15.97 8.99
C GLY A 72 -8.55 -15.77 7.86
N ARG A 73 -8.57 -14.56 7.26
CA ARG A 73 -7.81 -14.24 6.06
C ARG A 73 -6.91 -13.05 6.28
N TYR A 74 -5.67 -13.20 5.84
CA TYR A 74 -4.73 -12.10 5.70
C TYR A 74 -4.87 -11.49 4.30
N LEU A 75 -5.15 -10.18 4.25
CA LEU A 75 -5.43 -9.46 3.00
C LEU A 75 -4.18 -8.80 2.38
N GLY A 76 -3.10 -8.70 3.15
CA GLY A 76 -1.84 -8.05 2.78
C GLY A 76 -1.46 -6.93 3.75
N SER A 77 -0.21 -6.47 3.64
CA SER A 77 0.26 -5.26 4.31
C SER A 77 0.41 -4.08 3.35
N THR A 78 0.28 -2.88 3.89
CA THR A 78 0.55 -1.61 3.21
C THR A 78 1.42 -0.70 4.07
N THR A 79 1.96 0.35 3.46
CA THR A 79 2.46 1.49 4.23
C THR A 79 1.30 2.08 5.04
N ALA A 80 1.54 2.42 6.30
CA ALA A 80 0.49 2.93 7.17
C ALA A 80 -0.17 4.18 6.60
N GLY A 81 -1.50 4.18 6.54
CA GLY A 81 -2.30 5.28 5.97
C GLY A 81 -2.38 5.34 4.44
N ASP A 82 -1.62 4.51 3.71
CA ASP A 82 -1.72 4.38 2.25
C ASP A 82 -2.17 2.96 1.87
N TRP A 83 -3.48 2.74 1.86
CA TRP A 83 -4.09 1.43 1.61
C TRP A 83 -3.84 0.87 0.19
N LEU A 84 -3.28 1.66 -0.74
CA LEU A 84 -2.91 1.24 -2.09
C LEU A 84 -1.44 0.85 -2.19
N ASP A 85 -0.58 1.36 -1.31
CA ASP A 85 0.86 1.05 -1.30
C ASP A 85 1.14 -0.31 -0.67
N ARG A 86 0.82 -1.38 -1.42
CA ARG A 86 1.04 -2.77 -1.02
C ARG A 86 2.52 -3.06 -0.83
N ILE A 87 2.88 -3.61 0.33
CA ILE A 87 4.23 -4.09 0.62
C ILE A 87 4.34 -5.54 0.15
N ALA A 88 5.05 -5.79 -0.95
CA ALA A 88 5.28 -7.15 -1.46
C ALA A 88 6.48 -7.86 -0.82
N ALA A 89 7.36 -7.09 -0.20
CA ALA A 89 8.58 -7.60 0.42
C ALA A 89 8.29 -8.54 1.60
N ARG A 90 9.23 -9.47 1.85
CA ARG A 90 9.20 -10.41 2.98
C ARG A 90 7.91 -11.21 3.13
N GLY A 91 7.20 -11.45 2.01
CA GLY A 91 5.94 -12.21 2.01
C GLY A 91 4.74 -11.47 2.58
N LEU A 92 4.85 -10.17 2.88
CA LEU A 92 3.74 -9.38 3.40
C LEU A 92 2.67 -9.05 2.34
N GLY A 93 2.97 -9.24 1.05
CA GLY A 93 2.02 -9.00 -0.04
C GLY A 93 1.15 -10.21 -0.41
N THR A 94 1.52 -11.41 0.07
CA THR A 94 0.84 -12.66 -0.26
C THR A 94 -0.41 -12.81 0.59
N ARG A 95 -1.57 -12.92 -0.05
CA ARG A 95 -2.83 -13.24 0.63
C ARG A 95 -2.84 -14.70 1.03
N SER A 96 -3.38 -14.98 2.20
CA SER A 96 -3.41 -16.34 2.75
C SER A 96 -4.55 -16.50 3.75
N LEU A 97 -4.78 -17.74 4.19
CA LEU A 97 -5.39 -17.95 5.49
C LEU A 97 -4.45 -17.42 6.58
N ALA A 98 -5.01 -17.02 7.71
CA ALA A 98 -4.24 -16.58 8.84
C ALA A 98 -4.90 -17.01 10.15
N GLU A 99 -4.06 -17.49 11.05
CA GLU A 99 -4.36 -17.70 12.46
C GLU A 99 -3.52 -16.66 13.21
N VAL A 100 -4.19 -15.82 13.98
CA VAL A 100 -3.60 -14.65 14.64
C VAL A 100 -3.78 -14.82 16.13
N GLU A 101 -2.68 -14.74 16.86
CA GLU A 101 -2.63 -14.82 18.31
C GLU A 101 -2.02 -13.54 18.85
N LEU A 102 -2.74 -12.87 19.75
CA LEU A 102 -2.22 -11.76 20.52
C LEU A 102 -1.81 -12.28 21.90
N SER A 103 -0.59 -11.97 22.31
CA SER A 103 -0.02 -12.31 23.61
C SER A 103 0.66 -11.08 24.22
N GLU A 104 1.11 -11.18 25.46
CA GLU A 104 1.95 -10.12 26.07
C GLU A 104 3.26 -9.90 25.29
N ALA A 105 3.79 -10.93 24.65
CA ALA A 105 4.99 -10.82 23.83
C ALA A 105 4.74 -10.05 22.52
N GLY A 106 3.52 -10.10 21.98
CA GLY A 106 3.15 -9.46 20.72
C GLY A 106 2.13 -10.26 19.91
N LEU A 107 2.05 -9.94 18.62
CA LEU A 107 1.15 -10.56 17.66
C LEU A 107 1.88 -11.63 16.85
N ALA A 108 1.49 -12.88 17.01
CA ALA A 108 1.92 -13.99 16.17
C ALA A 108 0.92 -14.18 15.02
N VAL A 109 1.43 -14.30 13.79
CA VAL A 109 0.61 -14.50 12.59
C VAL A 109 1.10 -15.74 11.86
N HIS A 110 0.35 -16.82 12.03
CA HIS A 110 0.55 -18.07 11.32
C HIS A 110 -0.22 -18.05 10.01
N ARG A 111 0.43 -18.35 8.90
CA ARG A 111 -0.15 -18.25 7.55
C ARG A 111 0.08 -19.54 6.79
N PRO A 112 -0.83 -20.53 6.90
CA PRO A 112 -0.72 -21.76 6.14
C PRO A 112 -0.53 -21.49 4.63
N GLY A 113 0.57 -21.99 4.07
CA GLY A 113 0.92 -21.79 2.66
C GLY A 113 1.60 -20.45 2.33
N ALA A 114 1.95 -19.63 3.33
CA ALA A 114 2.78 -18.44 3.21
C ALA A 114 3.79 -18.37 4.38
N ALA A 115 4.66 -17.36 4.40
CA ALA A 115 5.63 -17.21 5.48
C ALA A 115 4.96 -16.69 6.77
N ASP A 116 5.21 -17.31 7.91
CA ASP A 116 4.77 -16.78 9.20
C ASP A 116 5.53 -15.51 9.57
N PHE A 117 4.96 -14.69 10.46
CA PHE A 117 5.67 -13.53 11.00
C PHE A 117 5.20 -13.16 12.41
N PHE A 118 6.07 -12.46 13.12
CA PHE A 118 5.80 -11.96 14.46
C PHE A 118 5.94 -10.44 14.52
N VAL A 119 5.01 -9.79 15.23
CA VAL A 119 5.09 -8.37 15.57
C VAL A 119 5.28 -8.26 17.07
N PRO A 120 6.49 -7.91 17.55
CA PRO A 120 6.72 -7.71 18.98
C PRO A 120 5.77 -6.67 19.55
N ALA A 121 5.35 -6.84 20.80
CA ALA A 121 4.47 -5.88 21.46
C ALA A 121 5.07 -4.45 21.41
N ALA A 122 6.39 -4.32 21.51
CA ALA A 122 7.11 -3.03 21.37
C ALA A 122 6.99 -2.35 20.01
N ALA A 123 6.72 -3.11 18.97
CA ALA A 123 6.49 -2.63 17.63
C ALA A 123 5.02 -2.30 17.36
N LEU A 124 4.07 -2.83 18.14
CA LEU A 124 2.64 -2.51 17.97
C LEU A 124 2.39 -1.02 18.24
N ARG A 125 1.58 -0.42 17.37
CA ARG A 125 1.17 1.00 17.45
C ARG A 125 -0.32 1.16 17.68
N GLY A 126 -1.12 0.19 17.25
CA GLY A 126 -2.55 0.18 17.49
C GLY A 126 -3.27 -0.72 16.50
N ALA A 127 -4.60 -0.71 16.57
CA ALA A 127 -5.45 -1.36 15.60
C ALA A 127 -6.69 -0.50 15.33
N ARG A 128 -7.33 -0.72 14.19
CA ARG A 128 -8.56 -0.02 13.81
C ARG A 128 -9.40 -0.88 12.90
N LEU A 129 -10.68 -0.53 12.80
CA LEU A 129 -11.54 -1.03 11.74
C LEU A 129 -11.40 -0.13 10.52
N ASP A 130 -11.28 -0.73 9.35
CA ASP A 130 -11.16 0.01 8.10
C ASP A 130 -12.01 -0.64 7.00
N LYS A 131 -12.10 -0.02 5.84
CA LYS A 131 -12.86 -0.50 4.68
C LYS A 131 -11.95 -0.99 3.56
N GLY A 132 -10.68 -0.60 3.55
CA GLY A 132 -9.77 -0.92 2.46
C GLY A 132 -8.34 -1.24 2.91
N ILE A 133 -7.74 -2.26 2.30
CA ILE A 133 -6.31 -2.52 2.42
C ILE A 133 -5.76 -3.27 1.21
N ALA A 134 -4.52 -2.95 0.84
CA ALA A 134 -3.79 -3.58 -0.26
C ALA A 134 -4.61 -3.66 -1.56
N GLY A 135 -5.34 -2.58 -1.90
CA GLY A 135 -6.21 -2.52 -3.08
C GLY A 135 -7.48 -3.37 -3.01
N LYS A 136 -7.87 -3.88 -1.83
CA LYS A 136 -9.14 -4.59 -1.60
C LYS A 136 -10.03 -3.80 -0.66
N VAL A 137 -11.29 -3.64 -1.07
CA VAL A 137 -12.35 -3.05 -0.23
C VAL A 137 -13.25 -4.16 0.32
N VAL A 138 -13.68 -4.02 1.57
CA VAL A 138 -14.62 -4.90 2.26
C VAL A 138 -15.78 -4.08 2.87
N PRO A 139 -16.91 -4.73 3.24
CA PRO A 139 -17.96 -4.07 3.99
C PRO A 139 -17.46 -3.49 5.31
N GLU A 140 -18.18 -2.49 5.81
CA GLU A 140 -17.88 -1.82 7.08
C GLU A 140 -17.80 -2.80 8.26
N GLY A 141 -16.81 -2.62 9.13
CA GLY A 141 -16.50 -3.54 10.23
C GLY A 141 -15.86 -4.87 9.79
N GLY A 142 -15.74 -5.13 8.49
CA GLY A 142 -15.25 -6.40 7.93
C GLY A 142 -13.73 -6.53 7.84
N LEU A 143 -12.96 -5.53 8.25
CA LEU A 143 -11.50 -5.51 8.18
C LEU A 143 -10.92 -4.93 9.48
N LEU A 144 -10.09 -5.75 10.13
CA LEU A 144 -9.21 -5.36 11.21
C LEU A 144 -7.86 -4.98 10.61
N VAL A 145 -7.42 -3.74 10.83
CA VAL A 145 -6.09 -3.27 10.47
C VAL A 145 -5.26 -3.14 11.73
N VAL A 146 -4.13 -3.85 11.79
CA VAL A 146 -3.15 -3.70 12.86
C VAL A 146 -1.98 -2.86 12.34
N THR A 147 -1.69 -1.76 13.04
CA THR A 147 -0.59 -0.85 12.72
C THR A 147 0.62 -1.14 13.60
N TRP A 148 1.79 -1.28 12.99
CA TRP A 148 3.01 -1.67 13.70
C TRP A 148 4.27 -1.10 13.02
N GLN A 149 5.36 -1.03 13.78
CA GLN A 149 6.65 -0.55 13.33
C GLN A 149 7.56 -1.71 12.91
N HIS A 150 8.15 -1.63 11.73
CA HIS A 150 9.17 -2.57 11.27
C HIS A 150 10.37 -1.83 10.69
N GLY A 151 11.49 -1.85 11.41
CA GLY A 151 12.63 -0.97 11.12
C GLY A 151 12.18 0.50 11.06
N ASP A 152 12.45 1.17 9.94
CA ASP A 152 12.09 2.56 9.70
C ASP A 152 10.71 2.75 9.03
N ARG A 153 9.86 1.73 9.01
CA ARG A 153 8.56 1.76 8.35
C ARG A 153 7.44 1.50 9.35
N THR A 154 6.37 2.28 9.23
CA THR A 154 5.09 1.97 9.87
C THR A 154 4.22 1.24 8.85
N ILE A 155 3.74 0.06 9.23
CA ILE A 155 3.06 -0.90 8.37
C ILE A 155 1.64 -1.10 8.92
N ASP A 156 0.68 -1.14 8.00
CA ASP A 156 -0.68 -1.60 8.26
C ASP A 156 -0.82 -3.04 7.75
N SER A 157 -1.23 -3.97 8.60
CA SER A 157 -1.52 -5.37 8.25
C SER A 157 -3.01 -5.64 8.39
N GLY A 158 -3.64 -6.17 7.33
CA GLY A 158 -5.08 -6.31 7.27
C GLY A 158 -5.56 -7.73 7.40
N PHE A 159 -6.52 -7.94 8.29
CA PHE A 159 -7.11 -9.22 8.62
C PHE A 159 -8.63 -9.16 8.47
N ARG A 160 -9.21 -10.28 8.04
CA ARG A 160 -10.65 -10.50 8.09
C ARG A 160 -10.91 -11.79 8.84
N SER A 161 -11.44 -11.67 10.05
CA SER A 161 -11.91 -12.79 10.86
C SER A 161 -13.03 -13.55 10.14
N GLU A 162 -13.15 -14.83 10.45
CA GLU A 162 -14.36 -15.62 10.19
C GLU A 162 -15.57 -15.08 10.99
N HIS A 163 -15.30 -14.43 12.12
CA HIS A 163 -16.26 -13.75 12.99
C HIS A 163 -15.94 -12.24 13.05
N PRO A 164 -16.36 -11.43 12.06
CA PRO A 164 -16.04 -9.99 12.02
C PRO A 164 -16.59 -9.18 13.21
N ALA A 165 -17.59 -9.72 13.91
CA ALA A 165 -18.15 -9.12 15.12
C ALA A 165 -17.12 -9.01 16.26
N ASP A 166 -16.03 -9.78 16.20
CA ASP A 166 -14.98 -9.80 17.23
C ASP A 166 -13.90 -8.75 16.97
N HIS A 167 -13.88 -8.11 15.79
CA HIS A 167 -12.85 -7.11 15.46
C HIS A 167 -12.80 -5.92 16.44
N PRO A 168 -13.92 -5.38 16.97
CA PRO A 168 -13.86 -4.34 18.00
C PRO A 168 -13.12 -4.78 19.27
N ALA A 169 -13.36 -6.02 19.73
CA ALA A 169 -12.67 -6.56 20.91
C ALA A 169 -11.16 -6.73 20.66
N TRP A 170 -10.77 -7.05 19.42
CA TRP A 170 -9.37 -7.08 19.00
C TRP A 170 -8.70 -5.71 19.03
N VAL A 171 -9.41 -4.65 18.61
CA VAL A 171 -8.92 -3.28 18.71
C VAL A 171 -8.65 -2.93 20.18
N GLU A 172 -9.64 -3.18 21.04
CA GLU A 172 -9.55 -2.93 22.48
C GLU A 172 -8.39 -3.72 23.12
N ALA A 173 -8.23 -5.01 22.78
CA ALA A 173 -7.15 -5.85 23.32
C ALA A 173 -5.75 -5.29 22.97
N ILE A 174 -5.55 -4.82 21.74
CA ILE A 174 -4.28 -4.22 21.30
C ILE A 174 -4.04 -2.87 21.98
N GLU A 175 -5.08 -2.05 22.13
CA GLU A 175 -4.99 -0.77 22.85
C GLU A 175 -4.66 -0.96 24.33
N ASN A 176 -5.29 -1.93 24.98
CA ASN A 176 -5.02 -2.30 26.38
C ASN A 176 -3.58 -2.79 26.55
N LEU A 177 -3.08 -3.63 25.64
CA LEU A 177 -1.69 -4.09 25.66
C LEU A 177 -0.70 -2.92 25.52
N ASN A 178 -0.97 -1.97 24.63
CA ASN A 178 -0.12 -0.79 24.47
C ASN A 178 -0.13 0.09 25.73
N THR A 179 -1.32 0.35 26.29
CA THR A 179 -1.48 1.16 27.50
C THR A 179 -0.78 0.53 28.72
N ALA A 180 -0.94 -0.78 28.92
CA ALA A 180 -0.28 -1.51 30.01
C ALA A 180 1.24 -1.41 29.92
N ARG A 181 1.79 -1.41 28.70
CA ARG A 181 3.24 -1.29 28.46
C ARG A 181 3.78 0.11 28.65
N GLU A 182 2.99 1.14 28.38
CA GLU A 182 3.36 2.54 28.66
C GLU A 182 3.38 2.82 30.15
N GLY A 183 2.42 2.27 30.92
CA GLY A 183 2.39 2.42 32.38
C GLY A 183 3.48 1.63 33.12
N ALA A 184 4.11 0.66 32.48
CA ALA A 184 5.21 -0.14 33.04
C ALA A 184 6.61 0.47 32.84
N ARG A 185 6.73 1.64 32.20
CA ARG A 185 7.98 2.37 31.95
C ARG A 185 8.15 3.56 32.89
#